data_AF-K1Z9T9-F1
#
_entry.id   AF-K1Z9T9-F1
#
_cell.length_a   1.000
_cell.length_b   1.000
_cell.length_c   1.000
_cell.angle_alpha   90.00
_cell.angle_beta   90.00
_cell.angle_gamma   90.00
#
_symmetry.space_group_name_H-M   'P 1'
#
loop_
_entity.id
_entity.type
_entity.pdbx_description
1 polymer ?
#
loop_
_entity_poly.entity_id
_entity_poly.type
_entity_poly.pdbx_seq_one_letter_code
_entity_poly.pdbx_strand_id
1 'polypeptide(L)'
;MQLITTIAIDPPLRPEDRELLIDVLLDTRHAFVATLDEEDMSQDFVREQFVLAWRNLGPIFRRQLFARSDNNSLGYLAFFTAADALAVFDRMGPSFGIEISEQGLLRLATMLTGGETPLPYSLEVDEGLRKLLQLPMLKGSDDMLFENDIEEIDLPVEEEKDPFSQVSDFFFTPAYAAEEQPYDKILEWRLPKDNIDGYVQRVRAVLDEVSLSVVARQQLPDQLHGMYQKMIVATAWQESCFRQFIEKGKKLTYLLSYNNTSVGVMQVNERVWRGLYDIRKLRWDIRYNALAGCEIVDLYLRRHALSDKAPARGMDLDLLARGVYAMYNGGPGQYKKYLERAKTGKTYLSDRSFAEKLKWVEMRDWEKISECLGSG
;
A
#
# COMPACT_ATOMS: atom_id res chain seq x y z
N MET A 1 -15.42 1.16 -5.40
CA MET A 1 -15.52 1.41 -3.95
C MET A 1 -16.94 1.27 -3.44
N GLN A 2 -17.84 2.20 -3.77
CA GLN A 2 -19.25 2.15 -3.35
C GLN A 2 -19.99 0.85 -3.74
N LEU A 3 -19.74 0.31 -4.93
CA LEU A 3 -20.32 -0.96 -5.39
C LEU A 3 -19.95 -2.14 -4.47
N ILE A 4 -18.71 -2.18 -4.01
CA ILE A 4 -18.15 -3.26 -3.18
C ILE A 4 -18.66 -3.15 -1.74
N THR A 5 -18.69 -1.95 -1.18
CA THR A 5 -19.23 -1.72 0.17
C THR A 5 -20.73 -2.01 0.20
N THR A 6 -21.48 -1.62 -0.84
CA THR A 6 -22.93 -1.90 -0.93
C THR A 6 -23.24 -3.38 -0.84
N ILE A 7 -22.45 -4.26 -1.46
CA ILE A 7 -22.71 -5.71 -1.51
C ILE A 7 -22.17 -6.44 -0.27
N ALA A 8 -21.13 -5.90 0.36
CA ALA A 8 -20.48 -6.55 1.49
C ALA A 8 -21.23 -6.40 2.82
N ILE A 9 -22.20 -5.49 2.91
CA ILE A 9 -22.81 -5.09 4.17
C ILE A 9 -23.96 -6.01 4.60
N ASP A 10 -24.87 -6.38 3.70
CA ASP A 10 -26.05 -7.19 4.07
C ASP A 10 -26.70 -7.91 2.85
N PRO A 11 -26.89 -9.25 2.91
CA PRO A 11 -26.38 -10.20 3.91
C PRO A 11 -24.87 -10.44 3.79
N PRO A 12 -24.21 -10.89 4.88
CA PRO A 12 -22.77 -11.09 4.91
C PRO A 12 -22.30 -12.07 3.82
N LEU A 13 -21.24 -11.69 3.12
CA LEU A 13 -20.60 -12.56 2.12
C LEU A 13 -20.05 -13.82 2.76
N ARG A 14 -20.17 -14.95 2.04
CA ARG A 14 -19.42 -16.17 2.34
C ARG A 14 -17.92 -15.87 2.33
N PRO A 15 -17.09 -16.54 3.15
CA PRO A 15 -15.65 -16.29 3.19
C PRO A 15 -15.00 -16.30 1.81
N GLU A 16 -15.32 -17.28 0.96
CA GLU A 16 -14.74 -17.41 -0.38
C GLU A 16 -15.18 -16.27 -1.33
N ASP A 17 -16.42 -15.78 -1.17
CA ASP A 17 -16.94 -14.67 -1.96
C ASP A 17 -16.29 -13.34 -1.55
N ARG A 18 -15.99 -13.19 -0.26
CA ARG A 18 -15.26 -12.04 0.27
C ARG A 18 -13.83 -12.02 -0.24
N GLU A 19 -13.13 -13.15 -0.19
CA GLU A 19 -11.75 -13.25 -0.69
C GLU A 19 -11.68 -12.91 -2.19
N LEU A 20 -12.58 -13.46 -3.01
CA LEU A 20 -12.64 -13.12 -4.44
C LEU A 20 -12.95 -11.62 -4.67
N LEU A 21 -13.79 -11.02 -3.84
CA LEU A 21 -14.10 -9.59 -3.93
C LEU A 21 -12.87 -8.72 -3.61
N ILE A 22 -12.08 -9.12 -2.61
CA ILE A 22 -10.83 -8.45 -2.25
C ILE A 22 -9.79 -8.61 -3.36
N ASP A 23 -9.61 -9.82 -3.88
CA ASP A 23 -8.71 -10.11 -5.01
C ASP A 23 -9.01 -9.19 -6.20
N VAL A 24 -10.27 -9.18 -6.65
CA VAL A 24 -10.70 -8.36 -7.79
C VAL A 24 -10.49 -6.87 -7.50
N LEU A 25 -10.81 -6.41 -6.29
CA LEU A 25 -10.61 -5.00 -5.92
C LEU A 25 -9.14 -4.59 -6.00
N LEU A 26 -8.24 -5.38 -5.39
CA LEU A 26 -6.83 -5.05 -5.32
C LEU A 26 -6.15 -5.20 -6.68
N ASP A 27 -6.42 -6.29 -7.41
CA ASP A 27 -5.90 -6.49 -8.76
C ASP A 27 -6.34 -5.37 -9.71
N THR A 28 -7.62 -4.96 -9.67
CA THR A 28 -8.11 -3.84 -10.47
C THR A 28 -7.43 -2.53 -10.05
N ARG A 29 -7.26 -2.24 -8.76
CA ARG A 29 -6.55 -1.04 -8.29
C ARG A 29 -5.11 -0.99 -8.81
N HIS A 30 -4.37 -2.09 -8.71
CA HIS A 30 -3.01 -2.20 -9.25
C HIS A 30 -2.97 -2.01 -10.76
N ALA A 31 -3.90 -2.63 -11.50
CA ALA A 31 -3.98 -2.49 -12.94
C ALA A 31 -4.24 -1.04 -13.37
N PHE A 32 -5.20 -0.36 -12.74
CA PHE A 32 -5.47 1.05 -13.03
C PHE A 32 -4.27 1.95 -12.75
N VAL A 33 -3.55 1.73 -11.66
CA VAL A 33 -2.36 2.53 -11.34
C VAL A 33 -1.24 2.27 -12.35
N ALA A 34 -0.97 1.02 -12.70
CA ALA A 34 0.04 0.66 -13.69
C ALA A 34 -0.27 1.30 -15.06
N THR A 35 -1.52 1.26 -15.51
CA THR A 35 -1.92 1.86 -16.80
C THR A 35 -1.92 3.38 -16.79
N LEU A 36 -2.19 4.03 -15.64
CA LEU A 36 -2.08 5.48 -15.51
C LEU A 36 -0.64 5.99 -15.60
N ASP A 37 0.35 5.11 -15.41
CA ASP A 37 1.77 5.43 -15.55
C ASP A 37 2.28 5.20 -16.99
N GLU A 38 1.47 4.59 -17.87
CA GLU A 38 1.78 4.39 -19.28
C GLU A 38 1.32 5.61 -20.11
N GLU A 39 2.18 6.10 -21.02
CA GLU A 39 1.86 7.28 -21.86
C GLU A 39 0.76 7.00 -22.92
N ASP A 40 0.53 5.74 -23.27
CA ASP A 40 -0.44 5.31 -24.27
C ASP A 40 -1.63 4.59 -23.60
N MET A 41 -2.61 5.37 -23.18
CA MET A 41 -3.86 4.81 -22.65
C MET A 41 -4.69 4.20 -23.78
N SER A 42 -4.80 2.88 -23.81
CA SER A 42 -5.74 2.21 -24.71
C SER A 42 -7.17 2.66 -24.38
N GLN A 43 -7.95 3.00 -25.41
CA GLN A 43 -9.36 3.43 -25.24
C GLN A 43 -10.25 2.34 -24.62
N ASP A 44 -9.80 1.08 -24.62
CA ASP A 44 -10.56 -0.08 -24.14
C ASP A 44 -10.17 -0.57 -22.73
N PHE A 45 -9.17 0.02 -22.06
CA PHE A 45 -8.72 -0.47 -20.75
C PHE A 45 -9.84 -0.55 -19.70
N VAL A 46 -10.65 0.51 -19.57
CA VAL A 46 -11.77 0.56 -18.61
C VAL A 46 -12.79 -0.54 -18.92
N ARG A 47 -13.03 -0.81 -20.20
CA ARG A 47 -13.93 -1.87 -20.66
C ARG A 47 -13.39 -3.24 -20.27
N GLU A 48 -12.12 -3.52 -20.57
CA GLU A 48 -11.46 -4.78 -20.23
C GLU A 48 -11.49 -5.03 -18.72
N GLN A 49 -11.17 -4.01 -17.92
CA GLN A 49 -11.24 -4.10 -16.46
C GLN A 49 -12.66 -4.38 -15.96
N PHE A 50 -13.67 -3.71 -16.52
CA PHE A 50 -15.06 -3.97 -16.16
C PHE A 50 -15.48 -5.41 -16.47
N VAL A 51 -15.17 -5.91 -17.67
CA VAL A 51 -15.54 -7.27 -18.10
C VAL A 51 -14.82 -8.33 -17.27
N LEU A 52 -13.53 -8.13 -16.99
CA LEU A 52 -12.74 -9.02 -16.15
C LEU A 52 -13.30 -9.08 -14.73
N ALA A 53 -13.56 -7.92 -14.13
CA ALA A 53 -14.15 -7.83 -12.80
C ALA A 53 -15.55 -8.47 -12.78
N TRP A 54 -16.42 -8.16 -13.75
CA TRP A 54 -17.77 -8.70 -13.82
C TRP A 54 -17.81 -10.21 -13.99
N ARG A 55 -16.91 -10.79 -14.80
CA ARG A 55 -16.81 -12.24 -14.97
C ARG A 55 -16.56 -12.95 -13.63
N ASN A 56 -15.78 -12.35 -12.74
CA ASN A 56 -15.46 -12.90 -11.43
C ASN A 56 -16.57 -12.61 -10.41
N LEU A 57 -17.11 -11.38 -10.40
CA LEU A 57 -18.07 -10.93 -9.40
C LEU A 57 -19.52 -11.30 -9.70
N GLY A 58 -19.91 -11.43 -10.97
CA GLY A 58 -21.29 -11.71 -11.40
C GLY A 58 -21.94 -12.91 -10.69
N PRO A 59 -21.24 -14.06 -10.50
CA PRO A 59 -21.75 -15.16 -9.69
C PRO A 59 -22.05 -14.79 -8.22
N ILE A 60 -21.25 -13.92 -7.61
CA ILE A 60 -21.48 -13.40 -6.24
C ILE A 60 -22.74 -12.55 -6.24
N PHE A 61 -22.86 -11.63 -7.20
CA PHE A 61 -24.03 -10.77 -7.35
C PHE A 61 -25.33 -11.57 -7.50
N ARG A 62 -25.31 -12.67 -8.27
CA ARG A 62 -26.47 -13.57 -8.41
C ARG A 62 -26.86 -14.22 -7.08
N ARG A 63 -25.90 -14.69 -6.29
CA ARG A 63 -26.18 -15.28 -4.97
C ARG A 63 -26.79 -14.26 -4.02
N GLN A 64 -26.26 -13.04 -4.05
CA GLN A 64 -26.72 -11.94 -3.20
C GLN A 64 -28.13 -11.44 -3.58
N LEU A 65 -28.50 -11.49 -4.87
CA LEU A 65 -29.87 -11.15 -5.32
C LEU A 65 -30.96 -11.92 -4.55
N PHE A 66 -30.74 -13.22 -4.33
CA PHE A 66 -31.74 -14.07 -3.67
C PHE A 66 -31.72 -13.99 -2.15
N ALA A 67 -30.66 -13.40 -1.58
CA ALA A 67 -30.43 -13.35 -0.14
C ALA A 67 -30.82 -12.01 0.48
N ARG A 68 -30.97 -10.96 -0.34
CA ARG A 68 -31.33 -9.61 0.11
C ARG A 68 -32.81 -9.45 0.43
N SER A 69 -33.09 -8.57 1.41
CA SER A 69 -34.44 -8.13 1.80
C SER A 69 -34.72 -6.66 1.45
N ASP A 70 -33.89 -6.06 0.58
CA ASP A 70 -33.80 -4.60 0.35
C ASP A 70 -34.92 -3.97 -0.51
N ASN A 71 -35.15 -2.68 -0.24
CA ASN A 71 -36.07 -1.78 -0.95
C ASN A 71 -35.68 -1.48 -2.42
N ASN A 72 -34.44 -1.76 -2.86
CA ASN A 72 -33.96 -1.53 -4.23
C ASN A 72 -33.72 -2.82 -5.05
N SER A 73 -34.54 -3.84 -4.83
CA SER A 73 -34.43 -5.13 -5.53
C SER A 73 -34.55 -4.99 -7.07
N LEU A 74 -35.39 -4.06 -7.56
CA LEU A 74 -35.55 -3.81 -9.00
C LEU A 74 -34.31 -3.14 -9.61
N GLY A 75 -33.72 -2.15 -8.93
CA GLY A 75 -32.50 -1.48 -9.39
C GLY A 75 -31.31 -2.44 -9.41
N TYR A 76 -31.22 -3.33 -8.41
CA TYR A 76 -30.21 -4.39 -8.40
C TYR A 76 -30.39 -5.37 -9.58
N LEU A 77 -31.61 -5.80 -9.87
CA LEU A 77 -31.91 -6.64 -11.03
C LEU A 77 -31.52 -5.94 -12.35
N ALA A 78 -31.89 -4.66 -12.48
CA ALA A 78 -31.57 -3.85 -13.66
C ALA A 78 -30.06 -3.70 -13.85
N PHE A 79 -29.32 -3.39 -12.78
CA PHE A 79 -27.86 -3.35 -12.78
C PHE A 79 -27.27 -4.68 -13.25
N PHE A 80 -27.73 -5.78 -12.64
CA PHE A 80 -27.24 -7.12 -12.93
C PHE A 80 -27.49 -7.52 -14.40
N THR A 81 -28.69 -7.26 -14.93
CA THR A 81 -29.03 -7.52 -16.33
C THR A 81 -28.21 -6.65 -17.29
N ALA A 82 -28.02 -5.37 -16.98
CA ALA A 82 -27.23 -4.47 -17.80
C ALA A 82 -25.73 -4.87 -17.83
N ALA A 83 -25.17 -5.25 -16.68
CA ALA A 83 -23.79 -5.72 -16.59
C ALA A 83 -23.58 -7.05 -17.33
N ASP A 84 -24.51 -8.00 -17.25
CA ASP A 84 -24.48 -9.25 -18.03
C ASP A 84 -24.57 -8.97 -19.53
N ALA A 85 -25.45 -8.06 -19.97
CA ALA A 85 -25.55 -7.68 -21.37
C ALA A 85 -24.23 -7.07 -21.88
N LEU A 86 -23.64 -6.14 -21.13
CA LEU A 86 -22.35 -5.52 -21.48
C LEU A 86 -21.24 -6.55 -21.63
N ALA A 87 -21.12 -7.50 -20.70
CA ALA A 87 -20.10 -8.54 -20.76
C ALA A 87 -20.33 -9.56 -21.90
N VAL A 88 -21.58 -9.75 -22.35
CA VAL A 88 -21.91 -10.58 -23.51
C VAL A 88 -21.62 -9.86 -24.82
N PHE A 89 -21.95 -8.58 -24.93
CA PHE A 89 -21.66 -7.79 -26.13
C PHE A 89 -20.18 -7.61 -26.38
N ASP A 90 -19.36 -7.51 -25.33
CA ASP A 90 -17.90 -7.49 -25.45
C ASP A 90 -17.35 -8.69 -26.24
N ARG A 91 -17.93 -9.89 -26.04
CA ARG A 91 -17.54 -11.10 -26.77
C ARG A 91 -17.89 -11.08 -28.26
N MET A 92 -18.81 -10.21 -28.68
CA MET A 92 -19.24 -10.09 -30.07
C MET A 92 -18.37 -9.13 -30.90
N GLY A 93 -17.38 -8.48 -30.26
CA GLY A 93 -16.31 -7.72 -30.89
C GLY A 93 -16.60 -6.22 -31.09
N PRO A 94 -15.57 -5.42 -31.48
CA PRO A 94 -15.65 -3.96 -31.64
C PRO A 94 -16.70 -3.50 -32.66
N SER A 95 -17.14 -4.39 -33.54
CA SER A 95 -18.12 -4.17 -34.61
C SER A 95 -19.47 -3.64 -34.11
N PHE A 96 -19.78 -3.79 -32.82
CA PHE A 96 -21.01 -3.27 -32.21
C PHE A 96 -20.87 -1.86 -31.61
N GLY A 97 -19.67 -1.27 -31.58
CA GLY A 97 -19.47 0.13 -31.18
C GLY A 97 -19.93 0.48 -29.76
N ILE A 98 -20.06 -0.50 -28.86
CA ILE A 98 -20.50 -0.24 -27.48
C ILE A 98 -19.30 0.27 -26.70
N GLU A 99 -19.19 1.57 -26.47
CA GLU A 99 -18.20 2.14 -25.56
C GLU A 99 -18.75 2.17 -24.12
N ILE A 100 -17.95 1.74 -23.14
CA ILE A 100 -18.29 1.91 -21.72
C ILE A 100 -17.88 3.33 -21.33
N SER A 101 -18.84 4.25 -21.37
CA SER A 101 -18.62 5.64 -20.94
C SER A 101 -18.72 5.80 -19.43
N GLU A 102 -18.09 6.86 -18.90
CA GLU A 102 -18.23 7.27 -17.49
C GLU A 102 -19.71 7.40 -17.08
N GLN A 103 -20.54 8.01 -17.93
CA GLN A 103 -21.97 8.14 -17.69
C GLN A 103 -22.69 6.78 -17.64
N GLY A 104 -22.25 5.81 -18.46
CA GLY A 104 -22.76 4.44 -18.41
C GLY A 104 -22.43 3.76 -17.09
N LEU A 105 -21.19 3.89 -16.60
CA LEU A 105 -20.77 3.36 -15.31
C LEU A 105 -21.50 4.03 -14.14
N LEU A 106 -21.70 5.36 -14.19
CA LEU A 106 -22.48 6.10 -13.19
C LEU A 106 -23.94 5.65 -13.15
N ARG A 107 -24.55 5.39 -14.31
CA ARG A 107 -25.92 4.83 -14.39
C ARG A 107 -25.99 3.44 -13.77
N LEU A 108 -25.03 2.56 -14.06
CA LEU A 108 -24.95 1.25 -13.42
C LEU A 108 -24.82 1.37 -11.90
N ALA A 109 -23.95 2.26 -11.42
CA ALA A 109 -23.78 2.50 -9.99
C ALA A 109 -25.08 3.01 -9.34
N THR A 110 -25.77 3.95 -10.00
CA THR A 110 -27.06 4.50 -9.54
C THR A 110 -28.15 3.43 -9.48
N MET A 111 -28.22 2.52 -10.47
CA MET A 111 -29.15 1.38 -10.43
C MET A 111 -28.90 0.50 -9.21
N LEU A 112 -27.63 0.24 -8.89
CA LEU A 112 -27.24 -0.60 -7.77
C LEU A 112 -27.54 0.04 -6.40
N THR A 113 -27.22 1.32 -6.24
CA THR A 113 -27.36 2.04 -4.97
C THR A 113 -28.78 2.54 -4.72
N GLY A 114 -29.58 2.73 -5.77
CA GLY A 114 -30.95 3.24 -5.68
C GLY A 114 -31.03 4.77 -5.49
N GLY A 115 -29.91 5.48 -5.66
CA GLY A 115 -29.80 6.92 -5.51
C GLY A 115 -28.62 7.51 -6.28
N GLU A 116 -28.55 8.83 -6.36
CA GLU A 116 -27.41 9.50 -6.99
C GLU A 116 -26.10 9.03 -6.35
N THR A 117 -25.16 8.65 -7.21
CA THR A 117 -23.89 8.07 -6.79
C THR A 117 -22.77 9.02 -7.19
N PRO A 118 -22.54 10.11 -6.43
CA PRO A 118 -21.40 10.96 -6.69
C PRO A 118 -20.12 10.15 -6.46
N LEU A 119 -19.12 10.35 -7.32
CA LEU A 119 -17.79 9.73 -7.23
C LEU A 119 -16.75 10.77 -6.78
N PRO A 120 -16.87 11.39 -5.59
CA PRO A 120 -15.87 12.33 -5.14
C PRO A 120 -14.53 11.60 -4.95
N TYR A 121 -13.45 12.24 -5.36
CA TYR A 121 -12.11 11.77 -5.07
C TYR A 121 -11.77 12.07 -3.61
N SER A 122 -12.20 11.20 -2.70
CA SER A 122 -11.91 11.32 -1.26
C SER A 122 -10.57 10.67 -0.89
N LEU A 123 -9.83 11.33 0.01
CA LEU A 123 -8.61 10.82 0.63
C LEU A 123 -8.86 10.28 2.05
N GLU A 124 -10.10 10.37 2.54
CA GLU A 124 -10.48 9.93 3.87
C GLU A 124 -10.43 8.40 3.98
N VAL A 125 -10.14 7.93 5.19
CA VAL A 125 -10.15 6.50 5.51
C VAL A 125 -11.59 6.00 5.57
N ASP A 126 -11.88 4.92 4.83
CA ASP A 126 -13.16 4.23 4.81
C ASP A 126 -13.09 2.99 5.72
N GLU A 127 -13.71 3.09 6.90
CA GLU A 127 -13.73 2.00 7.88
C GLU A 127 -14.49 0.76 7.38
N GLY A 128 -15.49 0.94 6.52
CA GLY A 128 -16.20 -0.17 5.88
C GLY A 128 -15.27 -0.96 4.95
N LEU A 129 -14.42 -0.26 4.21
CA LEU A 129 -13.40 -0.88 3.38
C LEU A 129 -12.32 -1.57 4.22
N ARG A 130 -11.81 -0.94 5.28
CA ARG A 130 -10.84 -1.58 6.18
C ARG A 130 -11.41 -2.86 6.78
N LYS A 131 -12.68 -2.83 7.21
CA LYS A 131 -13.40 -4.01 7.72
C LYS A 131 -13.58 -5.09 6.66
N LEU A 132 -13.87 -4.73 5.41
CA LEU A 132 -13.93 -5.68 4.30
C LEU A 132 -12.60 -6.40 4.12
N LEU A 133 -11.50 -5.65 4.11
CA LEU A 133 -10.14 -6.18 4.03
C LEU A 133 -9.66 -6.76 5.37
N GLN A 134 -10.50 -6.79 6.42
CA GLN A 134 -10.18 -7.25 7.78
C GLN A 134 -8.83 -6.72 8.27
N LEU A 135 -8.53 -5.46 7.94
CA LEU A 135 -7.38 -4.75 8.47
C LEU A 135 -7.67 -4.36 9.93
N PRO A 136 -6.65 -4.29 10.80
CA PRO A 136 -6.81 -3.81 12.16
C PRO A 136 -7.43 -2.42 12.19
N MET A 137 -8.17 -2.08 13.25
CA MET A 137 -8.56 -0.69 13.46
C MET A 137 -7.32 0.16 13.68
N LEU A 138 -7.19 1.26 12.93
CA LEU A 138 -6.21 2.28 13.25
C LEU A 138 -6.68 2.92 14.56
N LYS A 139 -6.04 2.60 15.68
CA LYS A 139 -6.17 3.44 16.87
C LYS A 139 -5.66 4.81 16.45
N GLY A 140 -6.46 5.86 16.63
CA GLY A 140 -6.08 7.21 16.30
C GLY A 140 -4.68 7.46 16.84
N SER A 141 -3.68 7.49 15.96
CA SER A 141 -2.40 8.05 16.36
C SER A 141 -2.67 9.51 16.67
N ASP A 142 -2.12 9.97 17.80
CA ASP A 142 -2.13 11.37 18.23
C ASP A 142 -2.19 12.29 17.02
N ASP A 143 -3.07 13.28 17.09
CA ASP A 143 -3.15 14.37 16.11
C ASP A 143 -1.78 15.08 16.07
N MET A 144 -0.84 14.51 15.32
CA MET A 144 0.19 15.29 14.66
C MET A 144 -0.59 16.20 13.72
N LEU A 145 -0.82 17.42 14.19
CA LEU A 145 -1.45 18.50 13.43
C LEU A 145 -0.52 18.87 12.29
N PHE A 146 -0.50 18.04 11.25
CA PHE A 146 0.03 18.45 9.97
C PHE A 146 -0.96 19.48 9.42
N GLU A 147 -0.54 20.75 9.31
CA GLU A 147 -1.26 21.71 8.48
C GLU A 147 -1.43 21.10 7.08
N ASN A 148 -2.57 21.36 6.45
CA ASN A 148 -3.10 20.53 5.37
C ASN A 148 -2.24 20.47 4.09
N ASP A 149 -1.13 21.20 3.99
CA ASP A 149 -0.38 21.38 2.74
C ASP A 149 1.16 21.33 2.89
N ILE A 150 1.69 20.71 3.96
CA ILE A 150 3.15 20.60 4.12
C ILE A 150 3.70 19.56 3.13
N GLU A 151 4.37 20.02 2.09
CA GLU A 151 5.12 19.19 1.15
C GLU A 151 6.62 19.19 1.44
N GLU A 152 7.12 20.27 2.05
CA GLU A 152 8.53 20.48 2.35
C GLU A 152 8.69 21.16 3.71
N ILE A 153 9.74 20.79 4.44
CA ILE A 153 10.16 21.41 5.69
C ILE A 153 11.51 22.09 5.44
N ASP A 154 11.59 23.39 5.70
CA ASP A 154 12.86 24.10 5.61
C ASP A 154 13.83 23.58 6.67
N LEU A 155 15.04 23.19 6.25
CA LEU A 155 16.04 22.72 7.19
C LEU A 155 16.67 23.92 7.91
N PRO A 156 16.94 23.82 9.22
CA PRO A 156 17.64 24.87 9.94
C PRO A 156 18.99 25.14 9.27
N VAL A 157 19.31 26.42 9.09
CA VAL A 157 20.61 26.84 8.58
C VAL A 157 21.64 26.50 9.65
N GLU A 158 22.59 25.63 9.33
CA GLU A 158 23.77 25.43 10.17
C GLU A 158 24.53 26.77 10.18
N GLU A 159 24.40 27.54 11.27
CA GLU A 159 25.27 28.69 11.51
C GLU A 159 26.69 28.18 11.67
N GLU A 160 27.56 28.46 10.69
CA GLU A 160 29.00 28.31 10.86
C GLU A 160 29.42 29.18 12.04
N LYS A 161 29.70 28.55 13.19
CA LYS A 161 30.24 29.27 14.34
C LYS A 161 31.61 29.83 13.97
N ASP A 162 31.66 31.13 13.71
CA ASP A 162 32.89 31.90 13.55
C ASP A 162 33.78 31.66 14.79
N PRO A 163 35.03 31.18 14.64
CA PRO A 163 35.94 30.93 15.75
C PRO A 163 36.10 32.12 16.72
N PHE A 164 35.84 33.35 16.27
CA PHE A 164 35.95 34.56 17.07
C PHE A 164 34.73 34.88 17.96
N SER A 165 33.60 34.17 17.80
CA SER A 165 32.37 34.39 18.60
C SER A 165 32.42 33.79 20.02
N GLN A 166 33.35 32.87 20.29
CA GLN A 166 33.45 32.20 21.61
C GLN A 166 33.85 33.12 22.76
N VAL A 167 34.41 34.30 22.47
CA VAL A 167 34.84 35.26 23.50
C VAL A 167 33.68 36.13 23.98
N SER A 168 32.63 36.34 23.17
CA SER A 168 31.42 37.07 23.58
C SER A 168 30.44 36.23 24.40
N ASP A 169 30.38 34.93 24.16
CA ASP A 169 29.45 34.00 24.83
C ASP A 169 29.78 33.78 26.33
N PHE A 170 30.98 34.16 26.78
CA PHE A 170 31.37 34.12 28.18
C PHE A 170 30.74 35.28 29.01
N PHE A 171 30.34 36.37 28.37
CA PHE A 171 29.82 37.57 29.05
C PHE A 171 28.30 37.71 28.96
N PHE A 172 27.65 37.02 28.03
CA PHE A 172 26.19 37.00 27.91
C PHE A 172 25.77 35.59 27.54
N THR A 173 25.04 34.92 28.43
CA THR A 173 24.32 33.69 28.09
C THR A 173 22.93 34.09 27.61
N PRO A 174 22.66 34.19 26.30
CA PRO A 174 21.29 34.30 25.84
C PRO A 174 20.61 32.97 26.14
N ALA A 175 19.70 32.97 27.11
CA ALA A 175 18.76 31.88 27.30
C ALA A 175 17.74 31.94 26.16
N TYR A 176 18.12 31.43 24.98
CA TYR A 176 17.13 31.03 23.99
C TYR A 176 16.43 29.80 24.57
N ALA A 177 15.21 30.01 25.06
CA ALA A 177 14.26 28.92 25.16
C ALA A 177 14.08 28.41 23.73
N ALA A 178 14.70 27.27 23.41
CA ALA A 178 14.43 26.58 22.16
C ALA A 178 12.96 26.17 22.22
N GLU A 179 12.09 26.93 21.55
CA GLU A 179 10.81 26.41 21.11
C GLU A 179 11.14 25.16 20.29
N GLU A 180 10.80 23.97 20.82
CA GLU A 180 10.83 22.71 20.09
C GLU A 180 10.13 22.98 18.76
N GLN A 181 10.85 22.84 17.64
CA GLN A 181 10.20 23.05 16.37
C GLN A 181 9.16 21.93 16.21
N PRO A 182 7.98 22.22 15.66
CA PRO A 182 6.88 21.25 15.55
C PRO A 182 7.27 19.97 14.78
N TYR A 183 8.42 19.96 14.11
CA TYR A 183 8.92 18.88 13.28
C TYR A 183 10.19 18.19 13.80
N ASP A 184 10.63 18.44 15.03
CA ASP A 184 11.88 17.85 15.57
C ASP A 184 11.90 16.31 15.48
N LYS A 185 10.76 15.67 15.77
CA LYS A 185 10.57 14.21 15.62
C LYS A 185 10.68 13.72 14.17
N ILE A 186 10.41 14.57 13.20
CA ILE A 186 10.54 14.26 11.76
C ILE A 186 12.02 14.36 11.35
N LEU A 187 12.71 15.40 11.83
CA LEU A 187 14.13 15.64 11.56
C LEU A 187 15.03 14.50 12.08
N GLU A 188 14.62 13.75 13.11
CA GLU A 188 15.32 12.54 13.58
C GLU A 188 15.50 11.44 12.51
N TRP A 189 14.60 11.44 11.51
CA TRP A 189 14.55 10.49 10.40
C TRP A 189 15.17 11.05 9.10
N ARG A 190 15.79 12.23 9.18
CA ARG A 190 16.69 12.73 8.16
C ARG A 190 17.87 11.75 8.00
N LEU A 191 18.23 11.41 6.77
CA LEU A 191 19.46 10.66 6.51
C LEU A 191 20.66 11.53 6.91
N PRO A 192 21.44 11.14 7.93
CA PRO A 192 22.55 11.97 8.37
C PRO A 192 23.75 11.83 7.41
N LYS A 193 24.60 12.86 7.33
CA LYS A 193 25.86 12.79 6.57
C LYS A 193 26.86 11.83 7.21
N ASP A 194 26.90 11.81 8.54
CA ASP A 194 27.73 10.94 9.37
C ASP A 194 26.85 9.96 10.15
N ASN A 195 27.44 8.86 10.67
CA ASN A 195 26.72 7.87 11.49
C ASN A 195 25.52 7.20 10.78
N ILE A 196 25.75 6.72 9.54
CA ILE A 196 24.76 5.93 8.77
C ILE A 196 24.32 4.68 9.54
N ASP A 197 25.24 4.01 10.25
CA ASP A 197 24.91 2.81 11.03
C ASP A 197 23.88 3.09 12.13
N GLY A 198 24.03 4.22 12.83
CA GLY A 198 23.06 4.66 13.83
C GLY A 198 21.69 4.97 13.21
N TYR A 199 21.64 5.55 12.01
CA TYR A 199 20.38 5.75 11.27
C TYR A 199 19.73 4.42 10.91
N VAL A 200 20.49 3.50 10.32
CA VAL A 200 20.03 2.17 9.92
C VAL A 200 19.49 1.38 11.10
N GLN A 201 20.18 1.45 12.25
CA GLN A 201 19.72 0.81 13.48
C GLN A 201 18.38 1.38 13.96
N ARG A 202 18.18 2.69 13.92
CA ARG A 202 16.90 3.33 14.33
C ARG A 202 15.74 2.93 13.41
N VAL A 203 15.94 2.95 12.10
CA VAL A 203 14.88 2.55 11.15
C VAL A 203 14.52 1.08 11.33
N ARG A 204 15.52 0.21 11.50
CA ARG A 204 15.27 -1.21 11.78
C ARG A 204 14.54 -1.43 13.09
N ALA A 205 14.84 -0.68 14.15
CA ALA A 205 14.10 -0.76 15.40
C ALA A 205 12.61 -0.44 15.20
N VAL A 206 12.27 0.54 14.37
CA VAL A 206 10.87 0.83 13.99
C VAL A 206 10.24 -0.35 13.24
N LEU A 207 10.92 -0.89 12.23
CA LEU A 207 10.42 -2.03 11.45
C LEU A 207 10.22 -3.28 12.31
N ASP A 208 11.14 -3.56 13.24
CA ASP A 208 11.07 -4.68 14.17
C ASP A 208 9.92 -4.50 15.17
N GLU A 209 9.78 -3.32 15.77
CA GLU A 209 8.68 -2.99 16.68
C GLU A 209 7.31 -3.15 16.01
N VAL A 210 7.16 -2.56 14.83
CA VAL A 210 5.90 -2.58 14.09
C VAL A 210 5.56 -3.99 13.61
N SER A 211 6.54 -4.73 13.05
CA SER A 211 6.31 -6.10 12.59
C SER A 211 5.90 -7.03 13.73
N LEU A 212 6.51 -6.92 14.91
CA LEU A 212 6.11 -7.63 16.12
C LEU A 212 4.67 -7.28 16.52
N SER A 213 4.29 -6.01 16.43
CA SER A 213 2.94 -5.57 16.77
C SER A 213 1.88 -6.19 15.83
N VAL A 214 2.18 -6.30 14.53
CA VAL A 214 1.28 -6.93 13.54
C VAL A 214 1.20 -8.44 13.76
N VAL A 215 2.35 -9.11 13.95
CA VAL A 215 2.41 -10.54 14.29
C VAL A 215 1.54 -10.87 15.49
N ALA A 216 1.62 -10.07 16.56
CA ALA A 216 0.84 -10.28 17.78
C ALA A 216 -0.66 -10.02 17.56
N ARG A 217 -1.02 -8.93 16.87
CA ARG A 217 -2.43 -8.55 16.62
C ARG A 217 -3.14 -9.55 15.70
N GLN A 218 -2.44 -10.03 14.68
CA GLN A 218 -2.99 -10.92 13.65
C GLN A 218 -2.81 -12.40 13.97
N GLN A 219 -2.12 -12.72 15.08
CA GLN A 219 -1.87 -14.09 15.55
C GLN A 219 -1.21 -14.95 14.47
N LEU A 220 -0.19 -14.42 13.80
CA LEU A 220 0.57 -15.18 12.81
C LEU A 220 1.16 -16.43 13.47
N PRO A 221 1.18 -17.59 12.79
CA PRO A 221 1.81 -18.80 13.32
C PRO A 221 3.30 -18.59 13.64
N ASP A 222 3.77 -19.10 14.79
CA ASP A 222 5.16 -18.95 15.28
C ASP A 222 6.22 -19.33 14.23
N GLN A 223 5.93 -20.36 13.42
CA GLN A 223 6.82 -20.80 12.34
C GLN A 223 7.12 -19.68 11.31
N LEU A 224 6.24 -18.69 11.17
CA LEU A 224 6.36 -17.61 10.21
C LEU A 224 7.01 -16.35 10.79
N HIS A 225 7.07 -16.19 12.11
CA HIS A 225 7.51 -14.93 12.74
C HIS A 225 8.89 -14.49 12.27
N GLY A 226 9.87 -15.40 12.33
CA GLY A 226 11.24 -15.09 11.94
C GLY A 226 11.42 -14.79 10.45
N MET A 227 10.60 -15.40 9.59
CA MET A 227 10.59 -15.08 8.15
C MET A 227 9.91 -13.74 7.91
N TYR A 228 8.77 -13.48 8.56
CA TYR A 228 8.00 -12.24 8.42
C TYR A 228 8.83 -11.02 8.82
N GLN A 229 9.50 -11.04 9.97
CA GLN A 229 10.36 -9.93 10.42
C GLN A 229 11.48 -9.62 9.40
N LYS A 230 12.21 -10.65 8.96
CA LYS A 230 13.27 -10.48 7.96
C LYS A 230 12.74 -9.97 6.63
N MET A 231 11.57 -10.46 6.21
CA MET A 231 10.89 -10.01 5.00
C MET A 231 10.56 -8.52 5.10
N ILE A 232 9.97 -8.04 6.21
CA ILE A 232 9.66 -6.61 6.39
C ILE A 232 10.91 -5.73 6.25
N VAL A 233 12.00 -6.12 6.92
CA VAL A 233 13.27 -5.37 6.79
C VAL A 233 13.80 -5.42 5.36
N ALA A 234 13.75 -6.57 4.69
CA ALA A 234 14.18 -6.70 3.30
C ALA A 234 13.30 -5.87 2.34
N THR A 235 11.99 -5.79 2.58
CA THR A 235 11.07 -4.98 1.79
C THR A 235 11.38 -3.51 1.95
N ALA A 236 11.52 -2.99 3.18
CA ALA A 236 11.89 -1.58 3.39
C ALA A 236 13.25 -1.22 2.76
N TRP A 237 14.21 -2.16 2.75
CA TRP A 237 15.48 -1.96 2.08
C TRP A 237 15.28 -1.88 0.56
N GLN A 238 14.58 -2.85 -0.01
CA GLN A 238 14.33 -2.95 -1.45
C GLN A 238 13.55 -1.75 -1.99
N GLU A 239 12.57 -1.25 -1.22
CA GLU A 239 11.66 -0.19 -1.64
C GLU A 239 12.26 1.21 -1.50
N SER A 240 12.93 1.51 -0.40
CA SER A 240 13.37 2.88 -0.08
C SER A 240 14.83 3.02 0.31
N CYS A 241 15.57 1.91 0.43
CA CYS A 241 16.84 1.89 1.15
C CYS A 241 16.74 2.52 2.54
N PHE A 242 15.66 2.19 3.26
CA PHE A 242 15.33 2.70 4.58
C PHE A 242 15.05 4.21 4.67
N ARG A 243 14.86 4.90 3.54
CA ARG A 243 14.55 6.35 3.55
C ARG A 243 13.05 6.59 3.70
N GLN A 244 12.66 7.32 4.73
CA GLN A 244 11.34 7.97 4.77
C GLN A 244 11.39 9.32 4.04
N PHE A 245 12.51 10.04 4.14
CA PHE A 245 12.68 11.40 3.67
C PHE A 245 13.92 11.56 2.77
N ILE A 246 13.91 12.62 1.97
CA ILE A 246 15.02 13.06 1.12
C ILE A 246 15.21 14.57 1.25
N GLU A 247 16.42 15.04 0.95
CA GLU A 247 16.72 16.47 0.95
C GLU A 247 16.80 17.02 -0.46
N LYS A 248 16.11 18.12 -0.73
CA LYS A 248 16.17 18.86 -1.98
C LYS A 248 16.29 20.35 -1.69
N GLY A 249 17.37 20.98 -2.15
CA GLY A 249 17.53 22.43 -2.04
C GLY A 249 17.44 22.99 -0.61
N LYS A 250 18.07 22.33 0.37
CA LYS A 250 18.00 22.65 1.82
C LYS A 250 16.61 22.48 2.44
N LYS A 251 15.75 21.69 1.82
CA LYS A 251 14.45 21.31 2.36
C LYS A 251 14.34 19.80 2.51
N LEU A 252 13.67 19.36 3.55
CA LEU A 252 13.30 17.97 3.75
C LEU A 252 11.92 17.71 3.14
N THR A 253 11.78 16.66 2.36
CA THR A 253 10.49 16.17 1.86
C THR A 253 10.42 14.66 1.99
N TYR A 254 9.22 14.08 1.93
CA TYR A 254 9.05 12.63 1.96
C TYR A 254 9.56 11.98 0.67
N LEU A 255 10.07 10.76 0.79
CA LEU A 255 10.52 9.98 -0.36
C LEU A 255 9.31 9.64 -1.23
N LEU A 256 9.34 10.11 -2.48
CA LEU A 256 8.40 9.72 -3.53
C LEU A 256 9.07 8.75 -4.51
N SER A 257 8.32 7.76 -4.98
CA SER A 257 8.74 6.95 -6.13
C SER A 257 8.89 7.81 -7.39
N TYR A 258 9.60 7.28 -8.40
CA TYR A 258 9.86 8.01 -9.65
C TYR A 258 8.58 8.52 -10.35
N ASN A 259 7.49 7.75 -10.29
CA ASN A 259 6.18 8.09 -10.85
C ASN A 259 5.27 8.88 -9.88
N ASN A 260 5.78 9.29 -8.71
CA ASN A 260 5.05 10.03 -7.67
C ASN A 260 3.77 9.33 -7.18
N THR A 261 3.80 8.00 -7.02
CA THR A 261 2.63 7.23 -6.57
C THR A 261 2.84 6.51 -5.25
N SER A 262 4.09 6.24 -4.86
CA SER A 262 4.45 5.53 -3.65
C SER A 262 5.30 6.39 -2.73
N VAL A 263 5.09 6.25 -1.41
CA VAL A 263 5.73 7.11 -0.40
C VAL A 263 6.42 6.37 0.73
N GLY A 264 7.49 6.98 1.23
CA GLY A 264 8.13 6.65 2.50
C GLY A 264 8.92 5.34 2.53
N VAL A 265 9.22 4.89 3.75
CA VAL A 265 10.16 3.80 4.04
C VAL A 265 9.75 2.46 3.45
N MET A 266 8.45 2.24 3.24
CA MET A 266 7.91 1.03 2.63
C MET A 266 7.28 1.28 1.25
N GLN A 267 7.45 2.48 0.67
CA GLN A 267 6.93 2.87 -0.65
C GLN A 267 5.46 2.46 -0.85
N VAL A 268 4.61 2.79 0.12
CA VAL A 268 3.17 2.47 0.06
C VAL A 268 2.51 3.31 -1.03
N ASN A 269 1.86 2.65 -2.00
CA ASN A 269 1.21 3.32 -3.12
C ASN A 269 -0.08 4.04 -2.69
N GLU A 270 -0.09 5.37 -2.77
CA GLU A 270 -1.19 6.21 -2.31
C GLU A 270 -2.49 5.98 -3.08
N ARG A 271 -2.38 5.66 -4.37
CA ARG A 271 -3.54 5.43 -5.25
C ARG A 271 -4.15 4.06 -5.03
N VAL A 272 -3.31 3.02 -4.97
CA VAL A 272 -3.75 1.64 -4.70
C VAL A 272 -4.38 1.54 -3.33
N TRP A 273 -3.80 2.20 -2.32
CA TRP A 273 -4.26 2.07 -0.93
C TRP A 273 -5.15 3.23 -0.47
N ARG A 274 -5.61 4.08 -1.39
CA ARG A 274 -6.57 5.15 -1.10
C ARG A 274 -7.81 4.61 -0.41
N GLY A 275 -8.26 5.33 0.62
CA GLY A 275 -9.40 4.97 1.46
C GLY A 275 -9.11 3.87 2.47
N LEU A 276 -7.90 3.31 2.51
CA LEU A 276 -7.48 2.35 3.53
C LEU A 276 -6.58 3.00 4.56
N TYR A 277 -5.68 3.90 4.14
CA TYR A 277 -4.74 4.59 5.02
C TYR A 277 -4.81 6.10 4.81
N ASP A 278 -4.58 6.86 5.88
CA ASP A 278 -4.37 8.32 5.81
C ASP A 278 -3.06 8.61 5.04
N ILE A 279 -3.19 9.26 3.90
CA ILE A 279 -2.07 9.57 2.99
C ILE A 279 -1.06 10.53 3.64
N ARG A 280 -1.51 11.47 4.46
CA ARG A 280 -0.62 12.42 5.15
C ARG A 280 0.27 11.69 6.15
N LYS A 281 -0.32 10.76 6.90
CA LYS A 281 0.44 9.91 7.83
C LYS A 281 1.39 8.97 7.09
N LEU A 282 1.01 8.44 5.92
CA LEU A 282 1.95 7.66 5.08
C LEU A 282 3.19 8.48 4.66
N ARG A 283 3.01 9.77 4.39
CA ARG A 283 4.10 10.68 3.97
C ARG A 283 5.01 11.09 5.11
N TRP A 284 4.45 11.47 6.26
CA TRP A 284 5.20 12.17 7.30
C TRP A 284 5.46 11.38 8.58
N ASP A 285 4.85 10.20 8.76
CA ASP A 285 5.08 9.34 9.92
C ASP A 285 5.69 8.00 9.47
N ILE A 286 6.98 7.82 9.75
CA ILE A 286 7.72 6.60 9.41
C ILE A 286 7.13 5.35 10.07
N ARG A 287 6.60 5.47 11.31
CA ARG A 287 6.00 4.34 12.01
C ARG A 287 4.67 3.98 11.38
N TYR A 288 3.88 4.98 10.99
CA TYR A 288 2.62 4.76 10.27
C TYR A 288 2.85 4.16 8.88
N ASN A 289 3.86 4.64 8.14
CA ASN A 289 4.24 4.08 6.85
C ASN A 289 4.70 2.61 6.98
N ALA A 290 5.57 2.32 7.95
CA ALA A 290 5.99 0.97 8.28
C ALA A 290 4.81 0.07 8.68
N LEU A 291 3.86 0.59 9.48
CA LEU A 291 2.66 -0.14 9.89
C LEU A 291 1.79 -0.51 8.69
N ALA A 292 1.52 0.46 7.81
CA ALA A 292 0.77 0.20 6.58
C ALA A 292 1.47 -0.86 5.71
N GLY A 293 2.78 -0.74 5.52
CA GLY A 293 3.57 -1.75 4.80
C GLY A 293 3.47 -3.14 5.43
N CYS A 294 3.60 -3.25 6.76
CA CYS A 294 3.44 -4.52 7.48
C CYS A 294 2.03 -5.10 7.35
N GLU A 295 0.98 -4.29 7.49
CA GLU A 295 -0.42 -4.72 7.33
C GLU A 295 -0.68 -5.23 5.90
N ILE A 296 -0.12 -4.58 4.88
CA ILE A 296 -0.23 -5.01 3.48
C ILE A 296 0.48 -6.36 3.26
N VAL A 297 1.70 -6.50 3.78
CA VAL A 297 2.46 -7.76 3.68
C VAL A 297 1.74 -8.90 4.40
N ASP A 298 1.19 -8.65 5.59
CA ASP A 298 0.39 -9.61 6.36
C ASP A 298 -0.89 -10.01 5.61
N LEU A 299 -1.61 -9.03 5.05
CA LEU A 299 -2.78 -9.26 4.21
C LEU A 299 -2.44 -10.22 3.06
N TYR A 300 -1.35 -9.95 2.34
CA TYR A 300 -0.89 -10.79 1.24
C TYR A 300 -0.44 -12.19 1.67
N LEU A 301 0.29 -12.28 2.77
CA LEU A 301 0.74 -13.54 3.34
C LEU A 301 -0.45 -14.43 3.75
N ARG A 302 -1.34 -13.93 4.61
CA ARG A 302 -2.42 -14.75 5.18
C ARG A 302 -3.43 -15.14 4.13
N ARG A 303 -3.88 -14.21 3.28
CA ARG A 303 -4.98 -14.49 2.35
C ARG A 303 -4.58 -15.13 1.05
N HIS A 304 -3.55 -14.60 0.42
CA HIS A 304 -3.25 -15.00 -0.95
C HIS A 304 -2.22 -16.12 -0.99
N ALA A 305 -1.23 -16.08 -0.07
CA ALA A 305 -0.21 -17.12 -0.01
C ALA A 305 -0.63 -18.33 0.83
N LEU A 306 -1.36 -18.11 1.94
CA LEU A 306 -1.79 -19.17 2.87
C LEU A 306 -3.30 -19.48 2.82
N SER A 307 -4.12 -18.57 2.28
CA SER A 307 -5.59 -18.69 2.29
C SER A 307 -6.19 -18.98 3.67
N ASP A 308 -5.70 -18.24 4.67
CA ASP A 308 -6.04 -18.34 6.09
C ASP A 308 -5.86 -19.74 6.70
N LYS A 309 -4.99 -20.56 6.09
CA LYS A 309 -4.59 -21.87 6.61
C LYS A 309 -3.25 -21.80 7.30
N ALA A 310 -3.03 -22.73 8.23
CA ALA A 310 -1.70 -22.93 8.79
C ALA A 310 -0.71 -23.32 7.69
N PRO A 311 0.55 -22.86 7.77
CA PRO A 311 1.58 -23.23 6.80
C PRO A 311 1.77 -24.75 6.79
N ALA A 312 1.94 -25.32 5.61
CA ALA A 312 2.22 -26.74 5.46
C ALA A 312 3.57 -27.11 6.09
N ARG A 313 3.66 -28.32 6.66
CA ARG A 313 4.93 -28.82 7.21
C ARG A 313 5.97 -28.94 6.10
N GLY A 314 7.16 -28.37 6.31
CA GLY A 314 8.24 -28.35 5.31
C GLY A 314 8.06 -27.33 4.20
N MET A 315 7.15 -26.36 4.35
CA MET A 315 7.00 -25.23 3.45
C MET A 315 8.31 -24.44 3.31
N ASP A 316 8.66 -24.11 2.07
CA ASP A 316 9.80 -23.27 1.74
C ASP A 316 9.47 -21.81 2.08
N LEU A 317 10.01 -21.35 3.22
CA LEU A 317 9.76 -20.00 3.73
C LEU A 317 10.45 -18.90 2.90
N ASP A 318 11.55 -19.22 2.22
CA ASP A 318 12.25 -18.27 1.34
C ASP A 318 11.43 -18.06 0.05
N LEU A 319 10.95 -19.15 -0.57
CA LEU A 319 10.05 -19.06 -1.72
C LEU A 319 8.75 -18.32 -1.37
N LEU A 320 8.21 -18.58 -0.17
CA LEU A 320 7.03 -17.88 0.34
C LEU A 320 7.28 -16.37 0.48
N ALA A 321 8.36 -15.96 1.16
CA ALA A 321 8.70 -14.55 1.36
C ALA A 321 8.84 -13.80 0.03
N ARG A 322 9.53 -14.40 -0.95
CA ARG A 322 9.70 -13.80 -2.28
C ARG A 322 8.40 -13.74 -3.08
N GLY A 323 7.54 -14.75 -2.93
CA GLY A 323 6.20 -14.73 -3.54
C GLY A 323 5.30 -13.66 -2.94
N VAL A 324 5.37 -13.45 -1.62
CA VAL A 324 4.64 -12.37 -0.94
C VAL A 324 5.17 -11.01 -1.37
N TYR A 325 6.49 -10.84 -1.48
CA TYR A 325 7.06 -9.61 -2.00
C TYR A 325 6.64 -9.33 -3.46
N ALA A 326 6.55 -10.35 -4.31
CA ALA A 326 6.05 -10.17 -5.67
C ALA A 326 4.61 -9.62 -5.69
N MET A 327 3.77 -10.00 -4.73
CA MET A 327 2.45 -9.39 -4.54
C MET A 327 2.52 -7.97 -3.97
N TYR A 328 3.44 -7.71 -3.05
CA TYR A 328 3.68 -6.37 -2.53
C TYR A 328 4.00 -5.38 -3.67
N ASN A 329 4.86 -5.81 -4.59
CA ASN A 329 5.33 -5.00 -5.71
C ASN A 329 4.31 -4.86 -6.87
N GLY A 330 3.46 -5.87 -7.12
CA GLY A 330 2.60 -5.86 -8.32
C GLY A 330 1.19 -6.40 -8.16
N GLY A 331 0.70 -6.54 -6.93
CA GLY A 331 -0.66 -6.97 -6.60
C GLY A 331 -0.86 -8.50 -6.46
N PRO A 332 -2.02 -8.92 -5.93
CA PRO A 332 -2.35 -10.33 -5.66
C PRO A 332 -2.07 -11.30 -6.82
N GLY A 333 -2.40 -10.89 -8.05
CA GLY A 333 -2.21 -11.68 -9.26
C GLY A 333 -0.75 -12.08 -9.55
N GLN A 334 0.24 -11.51 -8.85
CA GLN A 334 1.65 -11.85 -9.03
C GLN A 334 2.08 -13.13 -8.33
N TYR A 335 1.37 -13.62 -7.31
CA TYR A 335 1.84 -14.77 -6.53
C TYR A 335 2.06 -16.02 -7.39
N LYS A 336 1.01 -16.44 -8.10
CA LYS A 336 1.10 -17.61 -9.00
C LYS A 336 2.10 -17.39 -10.13
N LYS A 337 2.13 -16.18 -10.70
CA LYS A 337 3.08 -15.82 -11.76
C LYS A 337 4.52 -15.93 -11.26
N TYR A 338 4.79 -15.45 -10.05
CA TYR A 338 6.09 -15.57 -9.41
C TYR A 338 6.49 -17.03 -9.20
N LEU A 339 5.60 -17.88 -8.68
CA LEU A 339 5.90 -19.30 -8.48
C LEU A 339 6.27 -20.00 -9.81
N GLU A 340 5.62 -19.66 -10.91
CA GLU A 340 5.97 -20.17 -12.25
C GLU A 340 7.32 -19.62 -12.76
N ARG A 341 7.60 -18.32 -12.55
CA ARG A 341 8.92 -17.73 -12.86
C ARG A 341 10.04 -18.38 -12.04
N ALA A 342 9.79 -18.65 -10.76
CA ALA A 342 10.74 -19.29 -9.85
C ALA A 342 11.09 -20.72 -10.30
N LYS A 343 10.09 -21.52 -10.70
CA LYS A 343 10.32 -22.89 -11.24
C LYS A 343 11.21 -22.90 -12.48
N THR A 344 11.09 -21.88 -13.33
CA THR A 344 11.83 -21.79 -14.60
C THR A 344 13.15 -21.01 -14.50
N GLY A 345 13.44 -20.41 -13.35
CA GLY A 345 14.58 -19.52 -13.15
C GLY A 345 14.49 -18.17 -13.90
N LYS A 346 13.37 -17.87 -14.56
CA LYS A 346 13.15 -16.66 -15.36
C LYS A 346 12.49 -15.55 -14.53
N THR A 347 13.09 -15.23 -13.39
CA THR A 347 12.59 -14.19 -12.49
C THR A 347 12.88 -12.79 -13.02
N TYR A 348 12.11 -11.79 -12.56
CA TYR A 348 12.38 -10.39 -12.89
C TYR A 348 13.59 -9.84 -12.15
N LEU A 349 14.06 -8.66 -12.54
CA LEU A 349 15.17 -7.99 -11.83
C LEU A 349 14.77 -7.65 -10.40
N SER A 350 13.55 -7.17 -10.18
CA SER A 350 12.99 -6.90 -8.85
C SER A 350 12.96 -8.15 -7.98
N ASP A 351 12.51 -9.29 -8.52
CA ASP A 351 12.50 -10.59 -7.84
C ASP A 351 13.92 -10.99 -7.35
N ARG A 352 14.95 -10.80 -8.19
CA ARG A 352 16.33 -11.13 -7.85
C ARG A 352 16.93 -10.16 -6.84
N SER A 353 16.68 -8.86 -7.01
CA SER A 353 17.17 -7.82 -6.12
C SER A 353 16.61 -8.01 -4.71
N PHE A 354 15.31 -8.30 -4.59
CA PHE A 354 14.70 -8.60 -3.30
C PHE A 354 15.27 -9.87 -2.66
N ALA A 355 15.44 -10.94 -3.43
CA ALA A 355 16.06 -12.17 -2.94
C ALA A 355 17.47 -11.93 -2.36
N GLU A 356 18.24 -11.05 -2.98
CA GLU A 356 19.56 -10.65 -2.49
C GLU A 356 19.47 -9.85 -1.19
N LYS A 357 18.58 -8.84 -1.11
CA LYS A 357 18.36 -8.07 0.13
C LYS A 357 17.88 -8.96 1.28
N LEU A 358 16.99 -9.91 1.01
CA LEU A 358 16.51 -10.88 2.00
C LEU A 358 17.67 -11.71 2.56
N LYS A 359 18.58 -12.18 1.69
CA LYS A 359 19.78 -12.90 2.11
C LYS A 359 20.72 -12.02 2.96
N TRP A 360 20.91 -10.75 2.61
CA TRP A 360 21.72 -9.83 3.41
C TRP A 360 21.13 -9.58 4.80
N VAL A 361 19.81 -9.43 4.89
CA VAL A 361 19.09 -9.34 6.17
C VAL A 361 19.27 -10.61 7.01
N GLU A 362 19.18 -11.80 6.39
CA GLU A 362 19.43 -13.07 7.06
C GLU A 362 20.84 -13.19 7.63
N MET A 363 21.84 -12.73 6.87
CA MET A 363 23.25 -12.73 7.26
C MET A 363 23.63 -11.55 8.16
N ARG A 364 22.71 -10.60 8.39
CA ARG A 364 22.95 -9.34 9.12
C ARG A 364 24.06 -8.49 8.49
N ASP A 365 24.16 -8.51 7.17
CA ASP A 365 25.17 -7.79 6.38
C ASP A 365 24.73 -6.35 6.11
N TRP A 366 24.70 -5.52 7.16
CA TRP A 366 24.15 -4.17 7.10
C TRP A 366 25.05 -3.18 6.36
N GLU A 367 26.35 -3.46 6.27
CA GLU A 367 27.31 -2.60 5.56
C GLU A 367 26.92 -2.41 4.09
N LYS A 368 26.27 -3.43 3.50
CA LYS A 368 25.74 -3.40 2.13
C LYS A 368 24.74 -2.31 1.85
N ILE A 369 24.15 -1.69 2.87
CA ILE A 369 23.18 -0.62 2.65
C ILE A 369 23.81 0.65 2.09
N SER A 370 25.12 0.83 2.33
CA SER A 370 25.93 1.88 1.71
C SER A 370 25.86 1.87 0.18
N GLU A 371 25.63 0.72 -0.44
CA GLU A 371 25.47 0.60 -1.90
C GLU A 371 24.33 1.47 -2.45
N CYS A 372 23.34 1.81 -1.61
CA CYS A 372 22.26 2.72 -1.99
C CYS A 372 22.05 3.93 -1.07
N LEU A 373 22.69 3.95 0.11
CA LEU A 373 22.74 5.16 0.96
C LEU A 373 23.86 6.14 0.56
N GLY A 374 24.93 5.66 -0.09
CA GLY A 374 26.14 6.45 -0.40
C GLY A 374 26.10 7.31 -1.67
N SER A 375 24.95 7.44 -2.34
CA SER A 375 24.77 8.27 -3.54
C SER A 375 23.63 9.28 -3.32
N GLY A 376 23.86 10.21 -2.39
CA GLY A 376 23.01 11.39 -2.14
C GLY A 376 23.75 12.66 -2.49
#